data_AF-A0A9P6ZFT7-F1
#
_entry.id   AF-A0A9P6ZFT7-F1
#
_cell.length_a   1.000
_cell.length_b   1.000
_cell.length_c   1.000
_cell.angle_alpha   90.00
_cell.angle_beta   90.00
_cell.angle_gamma   90.00
#
_symmetry.space_group_name_H-M   'P 1'
#
loop_
_entity.id
_entity.type
_entity.pdbx_description
1 polymer ?
#
loop_
_entity_poly.entity_id
_entity_poly.type
_entity_poly.pdbx_seq_one_letter_code
_entity_poly.pdbx_strand_id
1 'polypeptide(L)'
;MIATRTSSATTQTVTSTILNNDDESGDNPKINGLIPWAFALITFQNIVPISLYISIEFVKTCQALFIYFDYDIFYSKKNQPTIVRSYNLSNDLGQIENIFSDKTGTLTQNSMVFRVCSIAGTVYHGDTQRRQGRRHQENRREQYGNRS
;
A
#
# COMPACT_ATOMS: atom_id res chain seq x y z
N MET A 1 19.34 4.47 -18.10
CA MET A 1 19.45 4.50 -19.57
C MET A 1 20.91 4.56 -20.08
N ILE A 2 21.88 5.04 -19.29
CA ILE A 2 23.30 5.12 -19.70
C ILE A 2 24.05 3.77 -19.58
N ALA A 3 23.67 2.90 -18.64
CA ALA A 3 24.33 1.60 -18.42
C ALA A 3 24.06 0.54 -19.51
N THR A 4 22.98 0.67 -20.27
CA THR A 4 22.57 -0.36 -21.24
C THR A 4 23.39 -0.30 -22.53
N ARG A 5 23.85 0.90 -22.96
CA ARG A 5 24.65 1.07 -24.18
C ARG A 5 26.10 0.58 -24.02
N THR A 6 26.70 0.77 -22.85
CA THR A 6 28.05 0.25 -22.55
C THR A 6 28.08 -1.26 -22.39
N SER A 7 27.01 -1.88 -21.89
CA SER A 7 26.92 -3.35 -21.84
C SER A 7 26.81 -3.97 -23.23
N SER A 8 26.00 -3.42 -24.14
CA SER A 8 25.82 -4.00 -25.48
C SER A 8 27.07 -3.95 -26.36
N ALA A 9 27.94 -2.95 -26.20
CA ALA A 9 29.20 -2.87 -26.93
C ALA A 9 30.25 -3.84 -26.36
N THR A 10 30.35 -3.95 -25.04
CA THR A 10 31.26 -4.91 -24.39
C THR A 10 30.81 -6.37 -24.60
N THR A 11 29.51 -6.65 -24.57
CA THR A 11 28.97 -7.99 -24.87
C THR A 11 29.32 -8.41 -26.30
N GLN A 12 29.21 -7.53 -27.30
CA GLN A 12 29.55 -7.87 -28.68
C GLN A 12 31.04 -8.15 -28.88
N THR A 13 31.93 -7.33 -28.30
CA THR A 13 33.38 -7.52 -28.39
C THR A 13 33.85 -8.80 -27.71
N VAL A 14 33.23 -9.16 -26.57
CA VAL A 14 33.60 -10.39 -25.87
C VAL A 14 33.00 -11.63 -26.54
N THR A 15 31.77 -11.56 -27.07
CA THR A 15 31.18 -12.66 -27.85
C THR A 15 31.99 -12.95 -29.11
N SER A 16 32.47 -11.92 -29.84
CA SER A 16 33.36 -12.14 -31.00
C SER A 16 34.75 -12.64 -30.60
N THR A 17 35.23 -12.33 -29.40
CA THR A 17 36.53 -12.82 -28.91
C THR A 17 36.43 -14.28 -28.44
N ILE A 18 35.32 -14.70 -27.84
CA ILE A 18 35.12 -16.09 -27.42
C ILE A 18 34.88 -16.97 -28.65
N LEU A 19 33.95 -16.61 -29.54
CA LEU A 19 33.64 -17.40 -30.73
C LEU A 19 34.80 -17.52 -31.75
N ASN A 20 35.77 -16.61 -31.72
CA ASN A 20 36.93 -16.64 -32.61
C ASN A 20 38.20 -17.23 -31.98
N ASN A 21 38.23 -17.50 -30.66
CA ASN A 21 39.39 -18.09 -29.98
C ASN A 21 39.22 -19.58 -29.65
N ASP A 22 38.11 -20.21 -30.05
CA ASP A 22 37.85 -21.64 -29.84
C ASP A 22 38.70 -22.58 -30.74
N ASP A 23 39.59 -22.02 -31.58
CA ASP A 23 40.45 -22.77 -32.52
C ASP A 23 41.87 -23.08 -31.97
N GLU A 24 42.19 -22.81 -30.69
CA GLU A 24 43.47 -23.25 -30.10
C GLU A 24 43.40 -24.65 -29.47
N SER A 25 44.34 -25.51 -29.88
CA SER A 25 44.38 -26.96 -29.63
C SER A 25 44.77 -27.39 -28.19
N GLY A 26 44.36 -26.63 -27.16
CA GLY A 26 44.64 -26.88 -25.74
C GLY A 26 43.41 -26.83 -24.82
N ASP A 27 42.20 -26.90 -25.38
CA ASP A 27 40.98 -26.51 -24.71
C ASP A 27 40.42 -27.54 -23.71
N ASN A 28 40.29 -27.11 -22.45
CA ASN A 28 39.53 -27.84 -21.44
C ASN A 28 38.02 -27.63 -21.69
N PRO A 29 37.26 -28.67 -22.08
CA PRO A 29 35.85 -28.52 -22.48
C PRO A 29 34.94 -28.01 -21.34
N LYS A 30 35.38 -28.16 -20.09
CA LYS A 30 34.69 -27.60 -18.92
C LYS A 30 34.84 -26.09 -18.80
N ILE A 31 36.00 -25.54 -19.17
CA ILE A 31 36.26 -24.09 -19.14
C ILE A 31 35.58 -23.42 -20.33
N ASN A 32 35.66 -24.02 -21.52
CA ASN A 32 34.99 -23.48 -22.71
C ASN A 32 33.44 -23.49 -22.54
N GLY A 33 32.86 -24.42 -21.77
CA GLY A 33 31.43 -24.36 -21.43
C GLY A 33 31.04 -23.31 -20.37
N LEU A 34 31.94 -23.01 -19.42
CA LEU A 34 31.64 -22.12 -18.28
C LEU A 34 31.63 -20.64 -18.66
N ILE A 35 32.49 -20.22 -19.59
CA ILE A 35 32.60 -18.83 -20.05
C ILE A 35 31.30 -18.35 -20.75
N PRO A 36 30.77 -19.02 -21.80
CA PRO A 36 29.51 -18.65 -22.43
C PRO A 36 28.31 -18.81 -21.50
N TRP A 37 28.35 -19.78 -20.58
CA TRP A 37 27.32 -19.92 -19.53
C TRP A 37 27.26 -18.70 -18.61
N ALA A 38 28.41 -18.20 -18.13
CA ALA A 38 28.46 -16.97 -17.32
C ALA A 38 28.05 -15.73 -18.13
N PHE A 39 28.42 -15.66 -19.40
CA PHE A 39 28.00 -14.58 -20.32
C PHE A 39 26.50 -14.58 -20.59
N ALA A 40 25.87 -15.76 -20.67
CA ALA A 40 24.43 -15.88 -20.80
C ALA A 40 23.72 -15.27 -19.57
N LEU A 41 24.22 -15.49 -18.36
CA LEU A 41 23.67 -14.89 -17.14
C LEU A 41 23.72 -13.34 -17.17
N ILE A 42 24.83 -12.77 -17.63
CA ILE A 42 24.98 -11.31 -17.78
C ILE A 42 24.01 -10.78 -18.84
N THR A 43 23.80 -11.50 -19.93
CA THR A 43 22.86 -11.09 -20.99
C THR A 43 21.41 -11.10 -20.49
N PHE A 44 21.06 -12.06 -19.63
CA PHE A 44 19.71 -12.18 -19.04
C PHE A 44 19.41 -11.20 -17.90
N GLN A 45 20.36 -10.37 -17.47
CA GLN A 45 20.16 -9.39 -16.38
C GLN A 45 19.03 -8.37 -16.65
N ASN A 46 18.61 -8.22 -17.91
CA ASN A 46 17.50 -7.33 -18.29
C ASN A 46 16.11 -7.98 -18.20
N ILE A 47 16.01 -9.29 -17.90
CA ILE A 47 14.71 -9.98 -17.76
C ILE A 47 13.92 -9.40 -16.59
N VAL A 48 14.58 -9.09 -15.47
CA VAL A 48 13.97 -8.37 -14.34
C VAL A 48 14.60 -6.98 -14.29
N PRO A 49 13.95 -5.96 -14.86
CA PRO A 49 14.50 -4.63 -14.83
C PRO A 49 14.49 -4.10 -13.40
N ILE A 50 15.62 -3.55 -12.97
CA ILE A 50 15.76 -2.91 -11.64
C ILE A 50 14.69 -1.80 -11.46
N SER A 51 14.23 -1.20 -12.55
CA SER A 51 13.16 -0.21 -12.55
C SER A 51 11.78 -0.76 -12.14
N LEU A 52 11.55 -2.07 -12.24
CA LEU A 52 10.28 -2.69 -11.82
C LEU A 52 10.04 -2.50 -10.32
N TYR A 53 11.07 -2.75 -9.51
CA TYR A 53 10.99 -2.64 -8.06
C TYR A 53 10.64 -1.21 -7.62
N ILE A 54 11.38 -0.21 -8.13
CA ILE A 54 11.12 1.19 -7.79
C ILE A 54 9.76 1.67 -8.30
N SER A 55 9.28 1.15 -9.44
CA SER A 55 7.96 1.49 -9.98
C SER A 55 6.83 0.97 -9.09
N ILE A 56 6.94 -0.26 -8.58
CA ILE A 56 5.96 -0.84 -7.65
C ILE A 56 5.90 -0.02 -6.35
N GLU A 57 7.06 0.33 -5.78
CA GLU A 57 7.13 1.17 -4.58
C GLU A 57 6.54 2.58 -4.80
N PHE A 58 6.76 3.15 -5.99
CA PHE A 58 6.17 4.43 -6.37
C PHE A 58 4.64 4.35 -6.44
N VAL A 59 4.09 3.32 -7.08
CA VAL A 59 2.64 3.14 -7.19
C VAL A 59 1.98 2.98 -5.81
N LYS A 60 2.57 2.18 -4.91
CA LYS A 60 2.08 2.05 -3.53
C LYS A 60 2.09 3.38 -2.78
N THR A 61 3.13 4.18 -3.00
CA THR A 61 3.24 5.53 -2.40
C THR A 61 2.16 6.47 -2.92
N CYS A 62 1.90 6.44 -4.24
CA CYS A 62 0.81 7.21 -4.84
C CYS A 62 -0.57 6.80 -4.29
N GLN A 63 -0.82 5.50 -4.11
CA GLN A 63 -2.06 5.01 -3.52
C GLN A 63 -2.24 5.50 -2.07
N ALA A 64 -1.18 5.41 -1.25
CA ALA A 64 -1.20 5.93 0.12
C ALA A 64 -1.46 7.45 0.15
N LEU A 65 -0.92 8.19 -0.80
CA LEU A 65 -1.14 9.64 -0.94
C LEU A 65 -2.59 9.96 -1.30
N PHE A 66 -3.23 9.17 -2.16
CA PHE A 66 -4.65 9.34 -2.48
C PHE A 66 -5.55 9.11 -1.27
N ILE A 67 -5.27 8.11 -0.43
CA ILE A 67 -6.02 7.87 0.82
C ILE A 67 -5.87 9.05 1.78
N TYR A 68 -4.69 9.67 1.82
CA TYR A 68 -4.45 10.83 2.69
C TYR A 68 -5.24 12.08 2.26
N PHE A 69 -5.39 12.29 0.96
CA PHE A 69 -6.16 13.42 0.40
C PHE A 69 -7.66 13.15 0.26
N ASP A 70 -8.12 11.94 0.61
CA ASP A 70 -9.52 11.59 0.53
C ASP A 70 -10.34 12.33 1.61
N TYR A 71 -11.30 13.15 1.16
CA TYR A 71 -12.20 13.91 2.03
C TYR A 71 -13.35 13.07 2.59
N ASP A 72 -13.70 11.94 1.97
CA ASP A 72 -14.81 11.10 2.43
C ASP A 72 -14.44 10.33 3.71
N ILE A 73 -13.15 10.04 3.92
CA ILE A 73 -12.62 9.36 5.10
C ILE A 73 -12.05 10.37 6.13
N PHE A 74 -12.53 11.62 6.09
CA PHE A 74 -12.08 12.67 7.00
C PHE A 74 -12.89 12.73 8.30
N TYR A 75 -12.22 12.69 9.46
CA TYR A 75 -12.90 12.75 10.76
C TYR A 75 -13.08 14.18 11.24
N SER A 76 -14.21 14.81 10.88
CA SER A 76 -14.50 16.23 11.17
C SER A 76 -14.48 16.60 12.66
N LYS A 77 -14.91 15.70 13.56
CA LYS A 77 -15.02 16.02 15.00
C LYS A 77 -13.67 16.27 15.69
N LYS A 78 -12.59 15.67 15.20
CA LYS A 78 -11.22 15.91 15.70
C LYS A 78 -10.32 16.55 14.64
N ASN A 79 -10.91 17.04 13.53
CA ASN A 79 -10.20 17.65 12.41
C ASN A 79 -8.99 16.82 11.94
N GLN A 80 -9.15 15.49 11.86
CA GLN A 80 -8.04 14.57 11.61
C GLN A 80 -8.27 13.81 10.30
N PRO A 81 -7.34 13.90 9.32
CA PRO A 81 -7.38 13.08 8.11
C PRO A 81 -6.92 11.65 8.43
N THR A 82 -7.25 10.71 7.55
CA THR A 82 -6.78 9.33 7.65
C THR A 82 -5.27 9.28 7.35
N ILE A 83 -4.49 8.91 8.36
CA ILE A 83 -3.03 8.84 8.25
C ILE A 83 -2.62 7.41 7.94
N VAL A 84 -2.06 7.20 6.76
CA VAL A 84 -1.45 5.92 6.38
C VAL A 84 -0.04 5.85 6.97
N ARG A 85 0.19 4.93 7.92
CA ARG A 85 1.50 4.73 8.56
C ARG A 85 2.41 3.78 7.80
N SER A 86 1.86 2.94 6.92
CA SER A 86 2.61 1.95 6.15
C SER A 86 2.04 1.86 4.75
N TYR A 87 2.81 2.28 3.74
CA TYR A 87 2.37 2.29 2.33
C TYR A 87 2.24 0.88 1.73
N ASN A 88 2.95 -0.11 2.29
CA ASN A 88 2.81 -1.52 1.87
C ASN A 88 1.43 -2.11 2.21
N LEU A 89 0.75 -1.56 3.21
CA LEU A 89 -0.55 -2.04 3.66
C LEU A 89 -1.67 -1.76 2.65
N SER A 90 -1.49 -0.78 1.76
CA SER A 90 -2.54 -0.35 0.83
C SER A 90 -3.07 -1.46 -0.08
N ASN A 91 -2.22 -2.45 -0.42
CA ASN A 91 -2.64 -3.61 -1.21
C ASN A 91 -3.31 -4.69 -0.34
N ASP A 92 -2.76 -4.90 0.86
CA ASP A 92 -3.25 -5.93 1.79
C ASP A 92 -4.67 -5.60 2.27
N LEU A 93 -5.03 -4.32 2.38
CA LEU A 93 -6.40 -3.87 2.66
C LEU A 93 -7.43 -4.35 1.64
N GLY A 94 -7.03 -4.62 0.40
CA GLY A 94 -7.91 -5.17 -0.64
C GLY A 94 -8.14 -6.68 -0.52
N GLN A 95 -7.36 -7.37 0.32
CA GLN A 95 -7.36 -8.84 0.45
C GLN A 95 -7.78 -9.32 1.84
N ILE A 96 -8.19 -8.41 2.73
CA ILE A 96 -8.66 -8.80 4.07
C ILE A 96 -10.00 -9.53 4.00
N GLU A 97 -10.08 -10.70 4.64
CA GLU A 97 -11.31 -11.49 4.75
C GLU A 97 -11.97 -11.36 6.13
N ASN A 98 -11.15 -11.26 7.18
CA ASN A 98 -11.60 -11.26 8.55
C ASN A 98 -11.23 -9.95 9.26
N ILE A 99 -12.23 -9.32 9.89
CA ILE A 99 -12.05 -8.11 10.70
C ILE A 99 -12.23 -8.49 12.17
N PHE A 100 -11.15 -8.39 12.94
CA PHE A 100 -11.22 -8.48 14.40
C PHE A 100 -11.42 -7.08 14.97
N SER A 101 -12.53 -6.87 15.67
CA SER A 101 -12.86 -5.58 16.27
C SER A 101 -12.89 -5.68 17.79
N ASP A 102 -12.28 -4.70 18.45
CA ASP A 102 -12.44 -4.50 19.90
C ASP A 102 -13.83 -3.96 20.23
N LYS A 103 -14.36 -4.35 21.39
CA LYS A 103 -15.68 -3.90 21.85
C LYS A 103 -15.66 -2.45 22.32
N THR A 104 -14.76 -2.13 23.26
CA THR A 104 -14.72 -0.83 23.92
C THR A 104 -13.74 0.08 23.20
N GLY A 105 -14.18 1.28 22.81
CA GLY A 105 -13.34 2.25 22.11
C GLY A 105 -13.42 2.15 20.57
N THR A 106 -13.86 1.01 20.02
CA THR A 106 -14.13 0.83 18.58
C THR A 106 -15.63 0.73 18.31
N LEU A 107 -16.30 -0.33 18.79
CA LEU A 107 -17.75 -0.49 18.57
C LEU A 107 -18.59 0.43 19.45
N THR A 108 -18.14 0.68 20.68
CA THR A 108 -18.85 1.54 21.63
C THR A 108 -18.00 2.75 22.03
N GLN A 109 -18.66 3.90 22.08
CA GLN A 109 -18.12 5.07 22.76
C GLN A 109 -18.25 4.87 24.27
N ASN A 110 -17.27 5.36 25.05
CA ASN A 110 -17.32 5.32 26.52
C ASN A 110 -18.32 6.36 27.08
N SER A 111 -19.60 6.23 26.70
CA SER A 111 -20.70 7.07 27.16
C SER A 111 -21.96 6.22 27.27
N MET A 112 -22.37 5.93 28.50
CA MET A 112 -23.58 5.17 28.77
C MET A 112 -24.75 6.14 28.92
N VAL A 113 -25.82 5.91 28.15
CA VAL A 113 -27.02 6.75 28.20
C VAL A 113 -28.22 5.89 28.56
N PHE A 114 -28.93 6.30 29.60
CA PHE A 114 -30.17 5.67 30.01
C PHE A 114 -31.24 5.84 28.92
N ARG A 115 -31.84 4.73 28.48
CA ARG A 115 -32.85 4.73 27.41
C ARG A 115 -34.24 4.42 27.93
N VAL A 116 -34.40 3.35 28.70
CA VAL A 116 -35.71 2.84 29.13
C VAL A 116 -35.57 2.12 30.47
N CYS A 117 -36.58 2.22 31.34
CA CYS A 117 -36.80 1.26 32.43
C CYS A 117 -38.27 0.85 32.50
N SER A 118 -38.55 -0.30 33.10
CA SER A 118 -39.91 -0.72 33.43
C SER A 118 -40.08 -0.78 34.94
N ILE A 119 -41.12 -0.13 35.47
CA ILE A 119 -41.45 -0.10 36.90
C ILE A 119 -42.91 -0.51 37.04
N ALA A 120 -43.18 -1.59 37.79
CA ALA A 120 -44.52 -2.13 38.01
C ALA A 120 -45.34 -2.37 36.72
N GLY A 121 -44.69 -2.84 35.66
CA GLY A 121 -45.33 -3.09 34.36
C GLY A 121 -45.50 -1.85 33.47
N THR A 122 -45.17 -0.66 33.97
CA THR A 122 -45.19 0.58 33.19
C THR A 122 -43.80 0.89 32.65
N VAL A 123 -43.68 1.09 31.34
CA VAL A 123 -42.42 1.40 30.66
C VAL A 123 -42.18 2.91 30.62
N TYR A 124 -41.08 3.36 31.20
CA TYR A 124 -40.61 4.75 31.20
C TYR A 124 -39.46 4.91 30.21
N HIS A 125 -39.62 5.84 29.28
CA HIS A 125 -38.57 6.18 28.31
C HIS A 125 -37.78 7.39 28.81
N GLY A 126 -36.45 7.31 28.77
CA GLY A 126 -35.58 8.46 29.00
C GLY A 126 -35.56 9.40 27.80
N ASP A 127 -35.44 10.71 28.03
CA ASP A 127 -35.49 11.80 27.03
C ASP A 127 -34.33 11.82 26.00
N THR A 128 -33.57 10.74 25.92
CA THR A 128 -32.35 10.59 25.12
C THR A 128 -32.59 10.87 23.62
N GLN A 129 -33.77 10.54 23.10
CA GLN A 129 -34.18 10.79 21.70
C GLN A 129 -34.16 12.30 21.36
N ARG A 130 -34.65 13.16 22.26
CA ARG A 130 -34.72 14.62 22.05
C ARG A 130 -33.34 15.28 22.10
N ARG A 131 -32.42 14.77 22.92
CA ARG A 131 -31.05 15.31 23.06
C ARG A 131 -30.13 14.84 21.93
N GLN A 132 -30.27 13.60 21.46
CA GLN A 132 -29.49 13.08 20.33
C GLN A 132 -29.86 13.78 19.01
N GLY A 133 -31.15 14.02 18.76
CA GLY A 133 -31.61 14.76 17.58
C GLY A 133 -31.06 16.19 17.52
N ARG A 134 -31.03 16.91 18.66
CA ARG A 134 -30.44 18.27 18.74
C ARG A 134 -28.94 18.27 18.50
N ARG A 135 -28.19 17.38 19.16
CA ARG A 135 -26.73 17.27 18.95
C ARG A 135 -26.37 16.89 17.51
N HIS A 136 -27.16 16.05 16.85
CA HIS A 136 -26.89 15.66 15.48
C HIS A 136 -27.17 16.82 14.51
N GLN A 137 -28.18 17.67 14.77
CA GLN A 137 -28.41 18.90 14.01
C GLN A 137 -27.32 19.96 14.26
N GLU A 138 -26.86 20.12 15.50
CA GLU A 138 -25.78 21.04 15.87
C GLU A 138 -24.46 20.65 15.21
N ASN A 139 -24.05 19.38 15.30
CA ASN A 139 -22.89 18.86 14.58
C ASN A 139 -23.01 19.05 13.06
N ARG A 140 -24.22 18.87 12.49
CA ARG A 140 -24.46 19.09 11.05
C ARG A 140 -24.30 20.58 10.71
N ARG A 141 -24.80 21.49 11.55
CA ARG A 141 -24.64 22.94 11.36
C ARG A 141 -23.20 23.39 11.47
N GLU A 142 -22.42 22.85 12.41
CA GLU A 142 -20.98 23.14 12.53
C GLU A 142 -20.20 22.61 11.31
N GLN A 143 -20.55 21.43 10.81
CA GLN A 143 -19.90 20.83 9.63
C GLN A 143 -20.22 21.60 8.33
N TYR A 144 -21.36 22.29 8.25
CA TYR A 144 -21.71 23.18 7.13
C TYR A 144 -21.29 24.64 7.34
N GLY A 145 -21.15 25.11 8.59
CA GLY A 145 -20.71 26.46 8.92
C GLY A 145 -19.20 26.67 8.79
N ASN A 146 -18.42 25.60 8.82
CA ASN A 146 -16.96 25.63 8.59
C ASN A 146 -16.58 25.38 7.11
N ARG A 147 -17.54 25.49 6.19
CA ARG A 147 -17.40 25.33 4.73
C ARG A 147 -17.29 26.66 3.97
N SER A 148 -17.17 27.79 4.67
CA SER A 148 -17.00 29.14 4.11
C SER A 148 -15.62 29.71 4.39
#